data_AF-G2D9Y6-F1
#
_entry.id   AF-G2D9Y6-F1
#
_cell.length_a   1.000
_cell.length_b   1.000
_cell.length_c   1.000
_cell.angle_alpha   90.00
_cell.angle_beta   90.00
_cell.angle_gamma   90.00
#
_symmetry.space_group_name_H-M   'P 1'
#
loop_
_entity.id
_entity.type
_entity.pdbx_description
1 polymer ?
#
loop_
_entity_poly.entity_id
_entity_poly.type
_entity_poly.pdbx_seq_one_letter_code
_entity_poly.pdbx_strand_id
1 'polypeptide(L)'
;MTQWLDKQRGFPLRTLSEGGQQAEMRLLGRETLAGRSVEKWQVSVNRPEQEVVRTTQWYDPALCLAIKEIFPGGRVRELKQIELGEQSPALFVVPEGFKQVELPR
;
A
#
# COMPACT_ATOMS: atom_id res chain seq x y z
N MET A 1 -20.46 2.93 4.60
CA MET A 1 -19.13 3.49 4.20
C MET A 1 -19.22 4.19 2.84
N THR A 2 -18.58 5.36 2.69
CA THR A 2 -18.54 6.12 1.43
C THR A 2 -17.11 6.20 0.90
N GLN A 3 -16.92 6.10 -0.42
CA GLN A 3 -15.61 6.15 -1.08
C GLN A 3 -15.64 7.04 -2.33
N TRP A 4 -14.51 7.71 -2.59
CA TRP A 4 -14.25 8.43 -3.83
C TRP A 4 -13.04 7.79 -4.50
N LEU A 5 -13.23 7.25 -5.69
CA LEU A 5 -12.20 6.49 -6.40
C LEU A 5 -11.43 7.37 -7.39
N ASP A 6 -10.14 7.11 -7.54
CA ASP A 6 -9.36 7.61 -8.68
C ASP A 6 -9.87 6.93 -9.96
N LYS A 7 -10.37 7.70 -10.92
CA LYS A 7 -10.94 7.16 -12.16
C LYS A 7 -9.92 6.40 -13.02
N GLN A 8 -8.64 6.78 -12.95
CA GLN A 8 -7.57 6.17 -13.74
C GLN A 8 -7.04 4.90 -13.06
N ARG A 9 -6.88 4.93 -11.72
CA ARG A 9 -6.18 3.87 -10.96
C ARG A 9 -7.12 2.91 -10.24
N GLY A 10 -8.38 3.29 -10.04
CA GLY A 10 -9.41 2.48 -9.40
C GLY A 10 -9.31 2.38 -7.87
N PHE A 11 -8.24 2.90 -7.23
CA PHE A 11 -8.15 2.90 -5.77
C PHE A 11 -8.84 4.12 -5.13
N PRO A 12 -9.25 4.05 -3.85
CA PRO A 12 -9.89 5.17 -3.16
C PRO A 12 -8.94 6.33 -2.89
N LEU A 13 -9.30 7.53 -3.35
CA LEU A 13 -8.67 8.80 -2.96
C LEU A 13 -9.19 9.32 -1.63
N ARG A 14 -10.44 8.99 -1.29
CA ARG A 14 -11.02 9.29 0.02
C ARG A 14 -11.93 8.17 0.46
N THR A 15 -11.94 7.89 1.75
CA THR A 15 -12.90 7.00 2.39
C THR A 15 -13.46 7.65 3.65
N LEU A 16 -14.73 7.41 3.94
CA LEU A 16 -15.40 7.82 5.18
C LEU A 16 -16.19 6.63 5.72
N SER A 17 -15.88 6.19 6.94
CA SER A 17 -16.63 5.18 7.65
C SER A 17 -17.80 5.79 8.44
N GLU A 18 -18.77 4.97 8.81
CA GLU A 18 -19.90 5.40 9.66
C GLU A 18 -19.45 5.84 11.06
N GLY A 19 -18.33 5.30 11.55
CA GLY A 19 -17.70 5.71 12.81
C GLY A 19 -16.84 6.98 12.70
N GLY A 20 -16.94 7.74 11.61
CA GLY A 20 -16.21 9.01 11.42
C GLY A 20 -14.73 8.87 11.08
N GLN A 21 -14.21 7.64 10.92
CA GLN A 21 -12.85 7.45 10.41
C GLN A 21 -12.79 7.88 8.94
N GLN A 22 -11.78 8.68 8.62
CA GLN A 22 -11.54 9.18 7.27
C GLN A 22 -10.12 8.83 6.82
N ALA A 23 -9.96 8.42 5.57
CA ALA A 23 -8.66 8.37 4.92
C ALA A 23 -8.69 9.23 3.65
N GLU A 24 -7.59 9.93 3.36
CA GLU A 24 -7.40 10.73 2.15
C GLU A 24 -6.03 10.48 1.54
N MET A 25 -5.97 10.45 0.22
CA MET A 25 -4.75 10.35 -0.57
C MET A 25 -4.55 11.64 -1.37
N ARG A 26 -3.33 12.18 -1.33
CA ARG A 26 -2.92 13.32 -2.13
C ARG A 26 -1.69 12.97 -2.96
N LEU A 27 -1.79 13.13 -4.28
CA LEU A 27 -0.62 13.01 -5.16
C LEU A 27 0.32 14.19 -4.89
N LEU A 28 1.56 13.88 -4.53
CA LEU A 28 2.62 14.86 -4.30
C LEU A 28 3.47 15.08 -5.56
N GLY A 29 3.48 14.12 -6.48
CA GLY A 29 4.19 14.24 -7.75
C GLY A 29 4.64 12.90 -8.31
N ARG A 30 5.47 12.94 -9.35
CA ARG A 30 6.15 11.78 -9.92
C ARG A 30 7.64 11.88 -9.62
N GLU A 31 8.24 10.73 -9.36
CA GLU A 31 9.67 10.59 -9.08
C GLU A 31 10.22 9.35 -9.79
N THR A 32 11.55 9.29 -9.94
CA THR A 32 12.23 8.06 -10.35
C THR A 32 12.82 7.39 -9.11
N LEU A 33 12.40 6.15 -8.83
CA LEU A 33 12.89 5.35 -7.71
C LEU A 33 13.47 4.03 -8.25
N ALA A 34 14.77 3.80 -8.04
CA ALA A 34 15.48 2.62 -8.53
C ALA A 34 15.26 2.36 -10.05
N GLY A 35 15.27 3.42 -10.86
CA GLY A 35 15.04 3.34 -12.31
C GLY A 35 13.58 3.20 -12.72
N ARG A 36 12.64 3.16 -11.77
CA ARG A 36 11.20 2.99 -12.03
C ARG A 36 10.49 4.35 -11.89
N SER A 37 9.57 4.65 -12.81
CA SER A 37 8.71 5.84 -12.71
C SER A 37 7.60 5.59 -11.70
N VAL A 38 7.63 6.31 -10.59
CA VAL A 38 6.68 6.15 -9.48
C VAL A 38 5.93 7.44 -9.20
N GLU A 39 4.78 7.29 -8.56
CA GLU A 39 3.96 8.38 -8.07
C GLU A 39 4.06 8.44 -6.56
N LYS A 40 4.38 9.62 -6.05
CA LYS A 40 4.50 9.86 -4.62
C LYS A 40 3.16 10.36 -4.09
N TRP A 41 2.63 9.67 -3.10
CA TRP A 41 1.35 9.97 -2.47
C TRP A 41 1.54 10.21 -0.99
N GLN A 42 0.83 11.19 -0.45
CA GLN A 42 0.60 11.31 0.99
C GLN A 42 -0.74 10.69 1.33
N VAL A 43 -0.74 9.76 2.27
CA VAL A 43 -1.94 9.18 2.86
C VAL A 43 -2.13 9.79 4.24
N SER A 44 -3.28 10.38 4.50
CA SER A 44 -3.68 10.88 5.82
C SER A 44 -4.86 10.06 6.34
N VAL A 45 -4.73 9.51 7.55
CA VAL A 45 -5.81 8.78 8.22
C VAL A 45 -6.18 9.55 9.48
N ASN A 46 -7.43 10.00 9.54
CA ASN A 46 -8.04 10.65 10.69
C ASN A 46 -9.00 9.67 11.36
N ARG A 47 -8.86 9.48 12.67
CA ARG A 47 -9.78 8.72 13.52
C ARG A 47 -10.26 9.65 14.62
N PRO A 48 -11.53 9.55 15.06
CA PRO A 48 -12.02 10.33 16.19
C PRO A 48 -11.07 10.22 17.38
N GLU A 49 -10.80 11.36 18.03
CA GLU A 49 -9.97 11.46 19.24
C GLU A 49 -8.51 10.98 19.12
N GLN A 50 -8.03 10.77 17.89
CA GLN A 50 -6.64 10.38 17.63
C GLN A 50 -5.96 11.43 16.75
N GLU A 51 -4.63 11.50 16.87
CA GLU A 51 -3.83 12.30 15.94
C GLU A 51 -3.93 11.76 14.51
N VAL A 52 -3.87 12.67 13.54
CA VAL A 52 -3.85 12.31 12.12
C VAL A 52 -2.54 11.61 11.79
N VAL A 53 -2.66 10.34 11.40
CA VAL A 53 -1.54 9.51 10.96
C VAL A 53 -1.25 9.84 9.50
N ARG A 54 0.00 10.21 9.18
CA ARG A 54 0.44 10.47 7.80
C ARG A 54 1.51 9.48 7.36
N THR A 55 1.29 8.86 6.21
CA THR A 55 2.24 7.96 5.55
C THR A 55 2.59 8.54 4.18
N THR A 56 3.85 8.46 3.78
CA THR A 56 4.25 8.76 2.40
C THR A 56 4.45 7.45 1.65
N GLN A 57 3.87 7.30 0.47
CA GLN A 57 3.96 6.10 -0.36
C GLN A 57 4.50 6.44 -1.75
N TRP A 58 5.28 5.54 -2.34
CA TRP A 58 5.68 5.57 -3.74
C TRP A 58 4.99 4.41 -4.45
N TYR A 59 3.97 4.74 -5.22
CA TYR A 59 3.18 3.83 -6.03
C TYR A 59 3.82 3.65 -7.40
N ASP A 60 4.02 2.41 -7.81
CA ASP A 60 4.46 2.08 -9.16
C ASP A 60 3.25 1.70 -10.01
N PRO A 61 2.85 2.54 -10.99
CA PRO A 61 1.70 2.26 -11.84
C PRO A 61 1.87 1.02 -12.73
N ALA A 62 3.10 0.61 -13.05
CA ALA A 62 3.33 -0.59 -13.86
C ALA A 62 3.15 -1.89 -13.05
N LEU A 63 3.32 -1.83 -11.72
CA LEU A 63 3.09 -2.95 -10.82
C LEU A 63 1.72 -2.90 -10.12
N CYS A 64 1.02 -1.78 -10.26
CA CYS A 64 -0.17 -1.46 -9.49
C CYS A 64 0.02 -1.58 -7.97
N LEU A 65 1.22 -1.24 -7.45
CA LEU A 65 1.60 -1.47 -6.05
C LEU A 65 2.47 -0.35 -5.48
N ALA A 66 2.31 -0.05 -4.18
CA ALA A 66 3.27 0.78 -3.44
C ALA A 66 4.58 0.02 -3.19
N ILE A 67 5.67 0.46 -3.83
CA ILE A 67 6.99 -0.17 -3.71
C ILE A 67 7.84 0.43 -2.58
N LYS A 68 7.44 1.58 -2.03
CA LYS A 68 8.05 2.18 -0.84
C LYS A 68 7.02 2.90 0.00
N GLU A 69 7.18 2.84 1.31
CA GLU A 69 6.38 3.57 2.27
C GLU A 69 7.23 4.06 3.44
N ILE A 70 6.94 5.27 3.91
CA ILE A 70 7.49 5.84 5.14
C ILE A 70 6.32 6.12 6.07
N PHE A 71 6.31 5.44 7.21
CA PHE A 71 5.32 5.55 8.27
C PHE A 71 5.75 6.61 9.30
N PRO A 72 4.83 7.07 10.17
CA PRO A 72 5.20 7.87 11.34
C PRO A 72 6.29 7.18 12.18
N GLY A 73 7.18 7.99 12.76
CA GLY A 73 8.34 7.48 13.50
C GLY A 73 9.47 6.97 12.61
N GLY A 74 9.40 7.18 11.28
CA GLY A 74 10.52 6.91 10.36
C GLY A 74 10.66 5.45 9.94
N ARG A 75 9.73 4.56 10.33
CA ARG A 75 9.71 3.17 9.86
C ARG A 75 9.49 3.13 8.35
N VAL A 76 10.31 2.35 7.65
CA VAL A 76 10.28 2.23 6.18
C VAL A 76 9.91 0.80 5.78
N ARG A 77 9.03 0.66 4.78
CA ARG A 77 8.85 -0.58 4.01
C ARG A 77 9.24 -0.29 2.57
N GLU A 78 10.12 -1.10 1.98
CA GLU A 78 10.59 -0.89 0.62
C GLU A 78 10.85 -2.22 -0.07
N LEU A 79 10.27 -2.40 -1.25
CA LEU A 79 10.61 -3.48 -2.17
C LEU A 79 11.83 -3.03 -2.98
N LYS A 80 12.85 -3.87 -3.01
CA LYS A 80 14.11 -3.62 -3.73
C LYS A 80 14.34 -4.74 -4.73
N GLN A 81 15.17 -4.48 -5.75
CA GLN A 81 15.56 -5.45 -6.77
C GLN A 81 14.34 -6.11 -7.44
N ILE A 82 13.39 -5.28 -7.86
CA ILE A 82 12.15 -5.75 -8.50
C ILE A 82 12.46 -6.13 -9.95
N GLU A 83 12.29 -7.40 -10.27
CA GLU A 83 12.41 -7.95 -11.61
C GLU A 83 11.04 -8.45 -12.09
N LEU A 84 10.70 -8.13 -13.34
CA LEU A 84 9.46 -8.59 -13.96
C LEU A 84 9.73 -9.87 -14.74
N GLY A 85 8.93 -10.90 -14.49
CA GLY A 85 9.05 -12.18 -15.20
C GLY A 85 8.03 -13.20 -14.72
N GLU A 86 7.92 -14.30 -15.46
CA GLU A 86 7.12 -15.45 -15.07
C GLU A 86 7.63 -16.02 -13.74
N GLN A 87 6.70 -16.32 -12.83
CA GLN A 87 7.03 -16.91 -11.54
C GLN A 87 6.84 -18.42 -11.63
N SER A 88 7.84 -19.18 -11.17
CA SER A 88 7.76 -20.64 -11.15
C SER A 88 6.59 -21.11 -10.27
N PRO A 89 5.73 -22.03 -10.74
CA PRO A 89 4.67 -22.62 -9.91
C PRO A 89 5.20 -23.28 -8.63
N ALA A 90 6.46 -23.72 -8.63
CA ALA A 90 7.10 -24.33 -7.47
C ALA A 90 7.23 -23.36 -6.28
N LEU A 91 7.22 -22.04 -6.50
CA LEU A 91 7.22 -21.04 -5.43
C LEU A 91 5.92 -21.02 -4.62
N PHE A 92 4.86 -21.65 -5.14
CA PHE A 92 3.53 -21.70 -4.53
C PHE A 92 3.22 -23.08 -3.91
N VAL A 93 4.24 -23.94 -3.78
CA VAL A 93 4.13 -25.22 -3.06
C VAL A 93 4.54 -25.00 -1.61
N VAL A 94 3.73 -25.51 -0.69
CA VAL A 94 4.04 -25.47 0.75
C VAL A 94 5.29 -26.32 1.01
N PRO A 95 6.35 -25.78 1.64
CA PRO A 95 7.56 -26.55 1.91
C PRO A 95 7.31 -27.74 2.84
N GLU A 96 8.16 -28.76 2.74
CA GLU A 96 8.14 -29.89 3.66
C GLU A 96 8.29 -29.41 5.13
N GLY A 97 7.57 -30.05 6.04
CA GLY A 97 7.57 -29.72 7.47
C GLY A 97 6.60 -28.60 7.88
N PHE A 98 6.00 -27.88 6.92
CA PHE A 98 4.91 -26.95 7.20
C PHE A 98 3.59 -27.71 7.29
N LYS A 99 2.78 -27.36 8.28
CA LYS A 99 1.44 -27.92 8.47
C LYS A 99 0.45 -26.79 8.67
N GLN A 100 -0.77 -27.00 8.17
CA GLN A 100 -1.89 -26.13 8.50
C GLN A 100 -2.15 -26.20 10.01
N VAL A 101 -2.37 -25.04 10.62
CA VAL A 101 -2.79 -24.92 12.01
C VAL A 101 -4.16 -24.26 12.01
N GLU A 102 -5.17 -24.93 12.55
CA GLU A 102 -6.47 -24.33 12.81
C GLU A 102 -6.39 -23.59 14.15
N LEU A 103 -6.65 -22.28 14.14
CA LEU A 103 -6.78 -21.51 15.38
C LEU A 103 -8.12 -21.87 16.03
N PRO A 104 -8.17 -22.09 17.36
CA PRO A 104 -9.44 -22.31 18.06
C PRO A 104 -10.37 -21.10 17.88
N ARG A 105 -11.66 -21.38 17.72
CA ARG A 105 -12.72 -20.39 17.52
C ARG A 105 -12.97 -19.55 18.76
#